data_AF-A0A7H4PYZ9-F1
#
_entry.id   AF-A0A7H4PYZ9-F1
#
_cell.length_a   1.000
_cell.length_b   1.000
_cell.length_c   1.000
_cell.angle_alpha   90.00
_cell.angle_beta   90.00
_cell.angle_gamma   90.00
#
_symmetry.space_group_name_H-M   'P 1'
#
loop_
_entity.id
_entity.type
_entity.pdbx_description
1 polymer ?
#
loop_
_entity_poly.entity_id
_entity_poly.type
_entity_poly.pdbx_seq_one_letter_code
_entity_poly.pdbx_strand_id
1 'polypeptide(L)' 'MNPGAFTHTSVALHDAIRGANVTLIELPISNVHARESFRHHSFISPAAPGIVVGLGVKGYGIAIDALVQVSEQK' A
#
# COMPACT_ATOMS: atom_id res chain seq x y z
N MET A 1 -2.70 3.92 2.05
CA MET A 1 -1.85 3.92 3.26
C MET A 1 -0.39 3.82 2.88
N ASN A 2 0.48 4.57 3.55
CA ASN A 2 1.94 4.44 3.46
C ASN A 2 2.47 3.90 4.81
N PRO A 3 2.77 2.60 4.93
CA PRO A 3 3.27 1.99 6.18
C PRO A 3 4.75 2.25 6.45
N GLY A 4 5.47 2.85 5.51
CA GLY A 4 6.92 3.07 5.62
C GLY A 4 7.68 1.75 5.79
N ALA A 5 8.55 1.66 6.80
CA ALA A 5 9.33 0.45 7.05
C ALA A 5 8.47 -0.76 7.42
N PHE A 6 7.29 -0.55 8.03
CA PHE A 6 6.39 -1.63 8.41
C PHE A 6 5.79 -2.38 7.23
N THR A 7 5.84 -1.81 6.02
CA THR A 7 5.55 -2.53 4.77
C THR A 7 6.31 -3.85 4.72
N HIS A 8 7.56 -3.87 5.17
CA HIS A 8 8.46 -5.01 4.99
C HIS A 8 8.52 -5.94 6.20
N THR A 9 7.84 -5.62 7.31
CA THR A 9 8.02 -6.35 8.57
C THR A 9 6.72 -6.67 9.32
N SER A 10 5.62 -5.93 9.08
CA SER A 10 4.45 -6.00 9.96
C SER A 10 3.34 -6.89 9.43
N VAL A 11 3.40 -8.17 9.81
CA VAL A 11 2.25 -9.09 9.68
C VAL A 11 1.08 -8.62 10.53
N ALA A 12 1.34 -8.04 11.71
CA ALA A 12 0.29 -7.51 12.58
C ALA A 12 -0.57 -6.42 11.90
N LEU A 13 0.05 -5.52 11.10
CA LEU A 13 -0.69 -4.54 10.33
C LEU A 13 -1.48 -5.18 9.18
N HIS A 14 -0.91 -6.17 8.49
CA HIS A 14 -1.65 -6.94 7.48
C HIS A 14 -2.94 -7.52 8.07
N ASP A 15 -2.85 -8.17 9.23
CA ASP A 15 -4.00 -8.80 9.88
C ASP A 15 -5.01 -7.78 10.39
N ALA A 16 -4.55 -6.65 10.92
CA ALA A 16 -5.41 -5.55 11.33
C ALA A 16 -6.22 -4.98 10.15
N ILE A 17 -5.59 -4.81 8.97
CA ILE A 17 -6.27 -4.33 7.76
C ILE A 17 -7.35 -5.32 7.32
N ARG A 18 -7.01 -6.61 7.26
CA ARG A 18 -7.95 -7.67 6.87
C ARG A 18 -9.10 -7.81 7.87
N GLY A 19 -8.80 -7.80 9.16
CA GLY A 19 -9.79 -7.92 10.23
C GLY A 19 -10.72 -6.73 10.36
N ALA A 20 -10.23 -5.51 10.08
CA ALA A 20 -11.05 -4.29 10.09
C ALA A 20 -11.96 -4.17 8.85
N ASN A 21 -11.81 -5.06 7.85
CA ASN A 21 -12.55 -5.04 6.59
C ASN A 21 -12.50 -3.68 5.86
N VAL A 22 -11.38 -2.98 5.99
CA VAL A 22 -11.17 -1.67 5.34
C VAL A 22 -10.65 -1.85 3.92
N THR A 23 -11.07 -0.96 3.01
CA THR A 23 -10.51 -0.90 1.65
C THR A 23 -9.42 0.16 1.64
N LEU A 24 -8.24 -0.16 1.11
CA LEU A 24 -7.11 0.78 1.02
C LEU A 24 -6.29 0.57 -0.24
N ILE A 25 -5.56 1.60 -0.67
CA ILE A 25 -4.50 1.50 -1.68
C ILE A 25 -3.15 1.66 -0.98
N GLU A 26 -2.20 0.74 -1.16
CA GLU A 26 -0.85 0.91 -0.61
C GLU A 26 -0.07 1.97 -1.42
N LEU A 27 0.72 2.79 -0.74
CA LEU A 27 1.50 3.85 -1.38
C LEU A 27 2.85 4.07 -0.69
N PRO A 28 3.94 3.53 -1.26
CA PRO A 28 5.30 3.95 -0.92
C PRO A 28 5.74 5.15 -1.77
N ILE A 29 6.19 6.23 -1.11
CA ILE A 29 6.68 7.46 -1.77
C ILE A 29 7.88 7.15 -2.68
N SER A 30 8.84 6.35 -2.19
CA SER A 30 10.03 5.93 -2.96
C SER A 30 9.75 4.69 -3.79
N ASN A 31 10.48 4.50 -4.89
CA ASN A 31 10.46 3.24 -5.62
C ASN A 31 11.16 2.14 -4.78
N VAL A 32 10.38 1.31 -4.10
CA VAL A 32 10.93 0.25 -3.22
C VAL A 32 11.67 -0.84 -4.00
N HIS A 33 11.34 -1.05 -5.27
CA HIS A 33 12.00 -2.02 -6.15
C HIS A 33 13.38 -1.56 -6.65
N ALA A 34 13.65 -0.25 -6.58
CA ALA A 34 14.98 0.30 -6.89
C ALA A 34 15.92 0.35 -5.67
N ARG A 35 15.48 -0.18 -4.53
CA ARG A 35 16.21 -0.14 -3.25
C ARG A 35 16.71 -1.53 -2.85
N GLU A 36 17.16 -1.67 -1.62
CA GLU A 36 17.68 -2.93 -1.08
C GLU A 36 16.67 -4.07 -1.20
N SER A 37 17.14 -5.31 -1.38
CA SER A 37 16.30 -6.49 -1.64
C SER A 37 15.24 -6.73 -0.56
N PHE A 38 15.56 -6.44 0.71
CA PHE A 38 14.61 -6.57 1.82
C PHE A 38 13.40 -5.61 1.71
N ARG A 39 13.46 -4.60 0.84
CA ARG A 39 12.33 -3.68 0.59
C ARG A 39 11.43 -4.11 -0.55
N HIS A 40 11.80 -5.16 -1.27
CA HIS A 40 11.02 -5.60 -2.43
C HIS A 40 9.78 -6.39 -2.01
N HIS A 41 9.78 -6.94 -0.80
CA HIS A 41 8.65 -7.64 -0.23
C HIS A 41 7.78 -6.71 0.62
N SER A 42 6.47 -6.78 0.42
CA SER A 42 5.47 -6.06 1.22
C SER A 42 4.50 -7.06 1.84
N PHE A 43 4.36 -7.02 3.16
CA PHE A 43 3.28 -7.70 3.87
C PHE A 43 1.94 -6.97 3.72
N ILE A 44 1.95 -5.71 3.26
CA ILE A 44 0.74 -4.89 3.15
C ILE A 44 0.09 -5.02 1.76
N SER A 45 0.88 -5.22 0.71
CA SER A 45 0.39 -5.32 -0.67
C SER A 45 -0.65 -6.43 -0.83
N PRO A 46 -0.49 -7.63 -0.23
CA PRO A 46 -1.51 -8.67 -0.29
C PRO A 46 -2.84 -8.28 0.38
N ALA A 47 -2.87 -7.32 1.29
CA ALA A 47 -4.11 -6.83 1.93
C ALA A 47 -4.78 -5.68 1.15
N ALA A 48 -4.13 -5.13 0.12
CA ALA A 48 -4.64 -4.05 -0.69
C ALA A 48 -5.10 -4.55 -2.07
N PRO A 49 -6.20 -4.01 -2.64
CA PRO A 49 -6.56 -4.21 -4.06
C PRO A 49 -5.53 -3.64 -5.05
N GLY A 50 -4.69 -2.69 -4.63
CA GLY A 50 -3.68 -2.10 -5.51
C GLY A 50 -2.61 -1.32 -4.74
N ILE A 51 -1.52 -1.00 -5.45
CA ILE A 51 -0.37 -0.25 -4.94
C ILE A 51 0.11 0.80 -5.93
N VAL A 52 0.48 1.99 -5.43
CA VAL A 52 1.13 3.07 -6.18
C VAL A 52 2.55 3.28 -5.64
N VAL A 53 3.58 2.93 -6.41
CA VAL A 53 4.98 2.94 -5.96
C VAL A 53 5.80 4.02 -6.66
N GLY A 54 6.58 4.79 -5.89
CA GLY A 54 7.69 5.58 -6.44
C GLY A 54 7.33 6.88 -7.14
N LEU A 55 6.08 7.34 -7.02
CA LEU A 55 5.60 8.59 -7.62
C LEU A 55 5.71 9.79 -6.67
N GLY A 56 6.49 9.66 -5.60
CA GLY A 56 6.65 10.71 -4.59
C GLY A 56 5.32 11.09 -3.95
N VAL A 57 5.18 12.37 -3.60
CA VAL A 57 3.95 12.90 -2.99
C VAL A 57 2.78 12.94 -3.98
N LYS A 58 3.05 13.00 -5.29
CA LYS A 58 2.01 12.99 -6.34
C LYS A 58 1.25 11.67 -6.37
N GLY A 59 1.87 10.58 -5.91
CA GLY A 59 1.22 9.27 -5.79
C GLY A 59 -0.04 9.31 -4.92
N TYR A 60 -0.15 10.25 -3.97
CA TYR A 60 -1.31 10.31 -3.07
C TYR A 60 -2.60 10.63 -3.82
N GLY A 61 -2.56 11.54 -4.79
CA GLY A 61 -3.72 11.85 -5.64
C GLY A 61 -4.17 10.60 -6.40
N ILE A 62 -3.23 9.92 -7.07
CA ILE A 62 -3.51 8.69 -7.83
C ILE A 62 -4.10 7.60 -6.93
N ALA A 63 -3.58 7.43 -5.72
CA ALA A 63 -4.08 6.43 -4.79
C ALA A 63 -5.47 6.78 -4.23
N ILE A 64 -5.79 8.06 -4.06
CA ILE A 64 -7.13 8.52 -3.67
C ILE A 64 -8.12 8.26 -4.81
N ASP A 65 -7.77 8.64 -6.05
CA ASP A 65 -8.62 8.39 -7.21
C ASP A 65 -8.88 6.88 -7.38
N ALA A 66 -7.83 6.06 -7.28
CA ALA A 66 -7.96 4.60 -7.31
C ALA A 66 -8.84 4.05 -6.17
N LEU A 67 -8.73 4.62 -4.96
CA LEU A 67 -9.56 4.22 -3.83
C LEU A 67 -11.04 4.50 -4.11
N VAL A 68 -11.39 5.67 -4.63
CA VAL A 68 -12.77 6.02 -5.02
C VAL A 68 -13.30 4.99 -6.03
N GLN A 69 -12.54 4.73 -7.10
CA GLN A 69 -12.97 3.79 -8.14
C GLN A 69 -13.19 2.36 -7.61
N VAL A 70 -12.32 1.87 -6.73
CA VAL A 70 -12.45 0.52 -6.16
C VAL A 70 -13.58 0.45 -5.13
N SER A 71 -13.83 1.53 -4.39
CA SER A 71 -14.94 1.60 -3.43
C SER A 71 -16.31 1.63 -4.09
N GLU A 72 -16.45 2.21 -5.28
CA GLU A 72 -17.71 2.25 -6.04
C GLU A 72 -18.06 0.92 -6.72
N GLN A 73 -17.10 0.00 -6.85
CA GLN A 73 -17.27 -1.31 -7.49
C GLN A 73 -17.71 -2.42 -6.51
N LYS A 74 -17.89 -2.10 -5.22
CA LYS A 74 -18.41 -3.01 -4.19
C LYS A 74 -19.91 -2.83 -4.01
#